data_AF-A0A3A0FCI5-F1
#
_entry.id   AF-A0A3A0FCI5-F1
#
_cell.length_a   1.000
_cell.length_b   1.000
_cell.length_c   1.000
_cell.angle_alpha   90.00
_cell.angle_beta   90.00
_cell.angle_gamma   90.00
#
_symmetry.space_group_name_H-M   'P 1'
#
loop_
_entity.id
_entity.type
_entity.pdbx_description
1 polymer ?
#
loop_
_entity_poly.entity_id
_entity_poly.type
_entity_poly.pdbx_seq_one_letter_code
_entity_poly.pdbx_strand_id
1 'polypeptide(L)'
;MQIAACAVASALCAIVAPPVHAQPASVTIAGSLQSELGCPGDWDPSCAVTNLAYDASDEVWQGSFSLPAGAFEYKAALNGSWDLHYGAFAQQNGANLALDVAAPRTVKFYYDDAMHWITDSLGSRIVTAPGSHQSELGCPGDWQPDCLRAWLQDPDGDGVYERTTTALPAGAYETKAAVGESWDENYGAGGVLNGPQIAFAVAEDFEPVTFRFDGATNELTVHVPEPPAATLAVGAVAALVVTARSRRRRSPNE
;
A
#
# COMPACT_ATOMS: atom_id res chain seq x y z
N MET A 1 -58.11 0.97 -17.65
CA MET A 1 -56.79 0.33 -17.84
C MET A 1 -55.94 1.31 -18.62
N GLN A 2 -55.10 2.09 -17.94
CA GLN A 2 -54.10 2.94 -18.57
C GLN A 2 -52.92 3.01 -17.60
N ILE A 3 -51.80 2.46 -18.05
CA ILE A 3 -50.61 2.12 -17.28
C ILE A 3 -49.77 3.39 -17.16
N ALA A 4 -49.47 3.80 -15.92
CA ALA A 4 -48.50 4.85 -15.65
C ALA A 4 -47.08 4.27 -15.80
N ALA A 5 -46.33 4.77 -16.78
CA ALA A 5 -44.92 4.41 -16.96
C ALA A 5 -44.08 5.22 -15.96
N CYS A 6 -43.42 4.52 -15.03
CA CYS A 6 -42.45 5.08 -14.10
C CYS A 6 -41.09 5.13 -14.83
N ALA A 7 -40.60 6.33 -15.13
CA ALA A 7 -39.28 6.51 -15.72
C ALA A 7 -38.22 6.35 -14.62
N VAL A 8 -37.42 5.29 -14.70
CA VAL A 8 -36.28 5.05 -13.80
C VAL A 8 -35.10 5.86 -14.35
N ALA A 9 -34.74 6.96 -13.70
CA ALA A 9 -33.53 7.70 -13.99
C ALA A 9 -32.33 6.89 -13.47
N SER A 10 -31.54 6.30 -14.39
CA SER A 10 -30.25 5.72 -14.05
C SER A 10 -29.25 6.84 -13.76
N ALA A 11 -28.86 6.99 -12.50
CA ALA A 11 -27.74 7.84 -12.13
C ALA A 11 -26.45 7.14 -12.56
N LEU A 12 -25.80 7.63 -13.62
CA LEU A 12 -24.42 7.29 -13.94
C LEU A 12 -23.56 7.88 -12.81
N CYS A 13 -23.09 7.02 -11.90
CA CYS A 13 -22.03 7.38 -10.97
C CYS A 13 -20.74 7.46 -11.80
N ALA A 14 -20.30 8.67 -12.15
CA ALA A 14 -18.99 8.87 -12.76
C ALA A 14 -17.95 8.50 -11.70
N ILE A 15 -17.25 7.39 -11.90
CA ILE A 15 -16.06 7.04 -11.13
C ILE A 15 -15.01 8.09 -11.49
N VAL A 16 -14.89 9.13 -10.67
CA VAL A 16 -13.76 10.05 -10.77
C VAL A 16 -12.56 9.29 -10.23
N ALA A 17 -11.69 8.84 -11.13
CA ALA A 17 -10.40 8.30 -10.73
C ALA A 17 -9.69 9.35 -9.85
N PRO A 18 -9.08 8.96 -8.72
CA PRO A 18 -8.33 9.88 -7.90
C PRO A 18 -7.23 10.55 -8.76
N PRO A 19 -6.87 11.82 -8.46
CA PRO A 19 -5.81 12.48 -9.19
C PRO A 19 -4.53 11.66 -9.07
N VAL A 20 -3.98 11.23 -10.21
CA VAL A 20 -2.67 10.59 -10.26
C VAL A 20 -1.66 11.62 -9.74
N HIS A 21 -0.91 11.28 -8.69
CA HIS A 21 0.14 12.15 -8.17
C HIS A 21 1.10 12.46 -9.32
N ALA A 22 1.32 13.75 -9.59
CA ALA A 22 2.19 14.16 -10.68
C ALA A 22 3.64 13.82 -10.31
N GLN A 23 4.19 12.79 -10.93
CA GLN A 23 5.55 12.33 -10.71
C GLN A 23 6.57 13.42 -11.10
N PRO A 24 7.74 13.50 -10.43
CA PRO A 24 8.82 14.39 -10.83
C PRO A 24 9.33 14.05 -12.24
N ALA A 25 9.99 15.02 -12.89
CA ALA A 25 10.56 14.79 -14.22
C ALA A 25 11.78 13.85 -14.18
N SER A 26 12.50 13.82 -13.06
CA SER A 26 13.60 12.88 -12.82
C SER A 26 13.83 12.69 -11.32
N VAL A 27 14.38 11.53 -10.97
CA VAL A 27 14.91 11.22 -9.65
C VAL A 27 16.37 10.79 -9.83
N THR A 28 17.30 11.55 -9.26
CA THR A 28 18.73 11.26 -9.29
C THR A 28 19.18 10.75 -7.93
N ILE A 29 19.86 9.61 -7.90
CA ILE A 29 20.62 9.19 -6.71
C ILE A 29 21.90 10.00 -6.67
N ALA A 30 21.86 11.11 -5.93
CA ALA A 30 22.96 12.06 -5.82
C ALA A 30 23.74 11.82 -4.52
N GLY A 31 25.06 11.68 -4.61
CA GLY A 31 25.87 11.22 -3.49
C GLY A 31 27.34 11.02 -3.82
N SER A 32 28.11 10.50 -2.85
CA SER A 32 29.54 10.19 -3.00
C SER A 32 29.83 8.92 -3.82
N LEU A 33 28.78 8.23 -4.29
CA LEU A 33 28.86 7.06 -5.16
C LEU A 33 28.95 7.40 -6.65
N GLN A 34 28.67 8.66 -7.03
CA GLN A 34 28.42 9.04 -8.42
C GLN A 34 29.66 8.98 -9.30
N SER A 35 30.81 9.43 -8.80
CA SER A 35 32.07 9.34 -9.55
C SER A 35 32.45 7.89 -9.90
N GLU A 36 32.24 6.97 -8.96
CA GLU A 36 32.46 5.53 -9.17
C GLU A 36 31.50 4.92 -10.21
N LEU A 37 30.31 5.52 -10.39
CA LEU A 37 29.33 5.13 -11.40
C LEU A 37 29.52 5.83 -12.76
N GLY A 38 30.51 6.72 -12.87
CA GLY A 38 30.86 7.39 -14.13
C GLY A 38 30.31 8.80 -14.29
N CYS A 39 29.76 9.41 -13.24
CA CYS A 39 29.51 10.85 -13.23
C CYS A 39 30.84 11.64 -13.24
N PRO A 40 30.86 12.88 -13.74
CA PRO A 40 32.06 13.73 -13.70
C PRO A 40 32.57 14.04 -12.28
N GLY A 41 31.70 13.91 -11.28
CA GLY A 41 32.00 14.10 -9.86
C GLY A 41 30.85 13.62 -8.98
N ASP A 42 31.02 13.83 -7.68
CA ASP A 42 30.04 13.48 -6.66
C ASP A 42 29.06 14.63 -6.38
N TRP A 43 27.92 14.29 -5.78
CA TRP A 43 26.88 15.24 -5.35
C TRP A 43 26.33 16.12 -6.49
N ASP A 44 26.25 15.57 -7.70
CA ASP A 44 25.69 16.22 -8.87
C ASP A 44 24.24 15.73 -9.12
N PRO A 45 23.22 16.52 -8.77
CA PRO A 45 21.83 16.14 -8.98
C PRO A 45 21.45 16.10 -10.46
N SER A 46 22.26 16.72 -11.33
CA SER A 46 22.02 16.75 -12.78
C SER A 46 22.66 15.57 -13.52
N CYS A 47 23.46 14.74 -12.83
CA CYS A 47 24.11 13.60 -13.46
C CYS A 47 23.10 12.49 -13.81
N ALA A 48 22.74 12.42 -15.10
CA ALA A 48 21.78 11.45 -15.61
C ALA A 48 22.23 9.98 -15.50
N VAL A 49 23.52 9.71 -15.25
CA VAL A 49 24.06 8.34 -15.11
C VAL A 49 23.46 7.63 -13.90
N THR A 50 23.10 8.37 -12.86
CA THR A 50 22.49 7.86 -11.63
C THR A 50 21.01 8.21 -11.52
N ASN A 51 20.34 8.47 -12.65
CA ASN A 51 18.89 8.60 -12.68
C ASN A 51 18.23 7.24 -12.44
N LEU A 52 17.17 7.25 -11.65
CA LEU A 52 16.22 6.16 -11.58
C LEU A 52 15.27 6.21 -12.80
N ALA A 53 14.74 5.05 -13.17
CA ALA A 53 13.65 4.93 -14.12
C ALA A 53 12.33 4.77 -13.37
N TYR A 54 11.31 5.50 -13.79
CA TYR A 54 9.97 5.35 -13.24
C TYR A 54 9.31 4.09 -13.81
N ASP A 55 8.92 3.17 -12.92
CA ASP A 55 8.07 2.04 -13.28
C ASP A 55 6.61 2.39 -12.99
N ALA A 56 5.82 2.60 -14.05
CA ALA A 56 4.40 2.94 -13.91
C ALA A 56 3.53 1.77 -13.41
N SER A 57 3.99 0.53 -13.58
CA SER A 57 3.29 -0.65 -13.06
C SER A 57 3.45 -0.79 -11.55
N ASP A 58 4.55 -0.27 -11.00
CA ASP A 58 4.82 -0.23 -9.56
C ASP A 58 4.49 1.11 -8.90
N GLU A 59 4.44 2.20 -9.68
CA GLU A 59 4.42 3.58 -9.19
C GLU A 59 5.67 3.98 -8.39
N VAL A 60 6.80 3.32 -8.65
CA VAL A 60 8.07 3.52 -7.93
C VAL A 60 9.20 3.84 -8.93
N TRP A 61 10.07 4.77 -8.57
CA TRP A 61 11.32 5.01 -9.29
C TRP A 61 12.38 4.01 -8.85
N GLN A 62 13.03 3.35 -9.80
CA GLN A 62 13.94 2.24 -9.53
C GLN A 62 15.21 2.32 -10.39
N GLY A 63 16.32 1.81 -9.88
CA GLY A 63 17.59 1.77 -10.61
C GLY A 63 18.60 0.86 -9.94
N SER A 64 19.39 0.14 -10.72
CA SER A 64 20.42 -0.78 -10.20
C SER A 64 21.80 -0.35 -10.66
N PHE A 65 22.71 -0.20 -9.71
CA PHE A 65 24.07 0.27 -9.96
C PHE A 65 25.09 -0.72 -9.41
N SER A 66 26.16 -0.96 -10.18
CA SER A 66 27.26 -1.80 -9.72
C SER A 66 28.27 -0.94 -8.99
N LEU A 67 28.37 -1.12 -7.67
CA LEU A 67 29.22 -0.32 -6.79
C LEU A 67 30.46 -1.12 -6.39
N PRO A 68 31.65 -0.47 -6.32
CA PRO A 68 32.82 -1.06 -5.70
C PRO A 68 32.64 -1.14 -4.17
N ALA A 69 33.57 -1.82 -3.49
CA ALA A 69 33.60 -1.78 -2.03
C ALA A 69 33.95 -0.37 -1.55
N GLY A 70 33.23 0.13 -0.54
CA GLY A 70 33.39 1.49 -0.03
C GLY A 70 32.26 1.89 0.91
N ALA A 71 32.47 3.00 1.61
CA ALA A 71 31.42 3.68 2.38
C ALA A 71 30.95 4.89 1.57
N PHE A 72 29.66 4.92 1.26
CA PHE A 72 29.04 5.96 0.45
C PHE A 72 27.93 6.67 1.21
N GLU A 73 27.54 7.82 0.71
CA GLU A 73 26.36 8.55 1.15
C GLU A 73 25.54 9.00 -0.06
N TYR A 74 24.22 9.06 0.08
CA TYR A 74 23.34 9.48 -1.01
C TYR A 74 22.00 10.09 -0.54
N LYS A 75 21.30 10.69 -1.51
CA LYS A 75 19.94 11.25 -1.42
C LYS A 75 19.20 11.07 -2.74
N ALA A 76 17.88 11.27 -2.73
CA ALA A 76 17.07 11.43 -3.94
C ALA A 76 16.92 12.92 -4.27
N ALA A 77 17.56 13.39 -5.34
CA ALA A 77 17.40 14.75 -5.86
C ALA A 77 16.39 14.75 -7.01
N LEU A 78 15.42 15.66 -6.98
CA LEU A 78 14.34 15.70 -7.97
C LEU A 78 14.61 16.76 -9.03
N ASN A 79 14.17 16.48 -10.27
CA ASN A 79 14.19 17.40 -11.40
C ASN A 79 15.58 17.96 -11.75
N GLY A 80 16.64 17.23 -11.40
CA GLY A 80 18.01 17.58 -11.77
C GLY A 80 18.63 18.72 -10.94
N SER A 81 18.02 19.12 -9.83
CA SER A 81 18.54 20.18 -8.94
C SER A 81 18.42 19.80 -7.46
N TRP A 82 18.99 20.65 -6.60
CA TRP A 82 18.84 20.55 -5.14
C TRP A 82 17.66 21.38 -4.61
N ASP A 83 16.75 21.87 -5.46
CA ASP A 83 15.60 22.66 -5.00
C ASP A 83 14.59 21.79 -4.24
N LEU A 84 14.46 20.53 -4.65
CA LEU A 84 13.61 19.54 -4.01
C LEU A 84 14.37 18.21 -3.95
N HIS A 85 14.65 17.76 -2.74
CA HIS A 85 15.33 16.49 -2.52
C HIS A 85 14.93 15.89 -1.17
N TYR A 86 15.06 14.58 -1.10
CA TYR A 86 14.70 13.78 0.07
C TYR A 86 15.89 12.95 0.51
N GLY A 87 16.03 12.85 1.83
CA GLY A 87 17.10 12.12 2.50
C GLY A 87 16.54 11.14 3.52
N ALA A 88 17.31 10.89 4.57
CA ALA A 88 16.91 10.01 5.67
C ALA A 88 15.55 10.42 6.23
N PHE A 89 14.79 9.41 6.64
CA PHE A 89 13.45 9.53 7.22
C PHE A 89 12.38 10.15 6.32
N ALA A 90 12.51 9.97 5.00
CA ALA A 90 11.64 10.56 3.97
C ALA A 90 11.50 12.10 4.08
N GLN A 91 12.47 12.76 4.74
CA GLN A 91 12.38 14.17 5.04
C GLN A 91 12.86 15.00 3.86
N GLN A 92 12.06 16.01 3.47
CA GLN A 92 12.52 17.03 2.54
C GLN A 92 13.72 17.76 3.15
N ASN A 93 14.80 17.88 2.40
CA ASN A 93 16.09 18.38 2.90
C ASN A 93 16.66 17.54 4.07
N GLY A 94 16.27 16.27 4.17
CA GLY A 94 16.73 15.34 5.20
C GLY A 94 18.25 15.10 5.17
N ALA A 95 18.75 14.36 6.16
CA ALA A 95 20.15 13.95 6.22
C ALA A 95 20.52 13.00 5.07
N ASN A 96 21.80 12.78 4.84
CA ASN A 96 22.26 11.79 3.87
C ASN A 96 21.97 10.36 4.38
N LEU A 97 21.68 9.43 3.48
CA LEU A 97 21.63 8.00 3.80
C LEU A 97 23.03 7.42 3.64
N ALA A 98 23.50 6.66 4.62
CA ALA A 98 24.78 5.94 4.55
C ALA A 98 24.60 4.59 3.84
N LEU A 99 25.60 4.18 3.07
CA LEU A 99 25.62 2.92 2.32
C LEU A 99 27.01 2.28 2.41
N ASP A 100 27.12 1.21 3.19
CA ASP A 100 28.37 0.47 3.37
C ASP A 100 28.42 -0.76 2.46
N VAL A 101 29.22 -0.68 1.40
CA VAL A 101 29.43 -1.76 0.44
C VAL A 101 30.69 -2.55 0.82
N ALA A 102 30.51 -3.71 1.45
CA ALA A 102 31.63 -4.52 1.93
C ALA A 102 32.48 -5.16 0.81
N ALA A 103 31.85 -5.48 -0.33
CA ALA A 103 32.47 -6.06 -1.50
C ALA A 103 31.73 -5.59 -2.76
N PRO A 104 32.40 -5.53 -3.93
CA PRO A 104 31.75 -5.08 -5.16
C PRO A 104 30.47 -5.86 -5.44
N ARG A 105 29.36 -5.14 -5.63
CA ARG A 105 28.04 -5.74 -5.85
C ARG A 105 27.11 -4.78 -6.55
N THR A 106 26.04 -5.32 -7.12
CA THR A 106 24.91 -4.51 -7.58
C THR A 106 24.02 -4.17 -6.39
N VAL A 107 23.64 -2.90 -6.31
CA VAL A 107 22.66 -2.38 -5.34
C VAL A 107 21.52 -1.76 -6.13
N LYS A 108 20.28 -2.14 -5.78
CA LYS A 108 19.06 -1.55 -6.35
C LYS A 108 18.58 -0.44 -5.41
N PHE A 109 18.21 0.69 -5.98
CA PHE A 109 17.71 1.88 -5.30
C PHE A 109 16.25 2.11 -5.69
N TYR A 110 15.49 2.63 -4.73
CA TYR A 110 14.04 2.81 -4.85
C TYR A 110 13.66 4.17 -4.30
N TYR A 111 12.81 4.90 -5.02
CA TYR A 111 12.18 6.11 -4.52
C TYR A 111 10.67 6.06 -4.80
N ASP A 112 9.88 6.09 -3.73
CA ASP A 112 8.43 6.29 -3.81
C ASP A 112 8.13 7.78 -3.59
N ASP A 113 7.57 8.42 -4.61
CA ASP A 113 7.21 9.84 -4.55
C ASP A 113 5.99 10.12 -3.66
N ALA A 114 5.12 9.14 -3.42
CA ALA A 114 3.96 9.32 -2.55
C ALA A 114 4.35 9.41 -1.07
N MET A 115 5.33 8.60 -0.64
CA MET A 115 5.87 8.63 0.72
C MET A 115 7.14 9.47 0.86
N HIS A 116 7.73 9.90 -0.26
CA HIS A 116 9.03 10.53 -0.35
C HIS A 116 10.17 9.67 0.23
N TRP A 117 9.97 8.35 0.25
CA TRP A 117 10.93 7.42 0.84
C TRP A 117 11.93 6.97 -0.21
N ILE A 118 13.21 7.17 0.13
CA ILE A 118 14.36 6.70 -0.63
C ILE A 118 15.05 5.60 0.16
N THR A 119 15.32 4.46 -0.47
CA THR A 119 16.04 3.35 0.14
C THR A 119 16.82 2.53 -0.89
N ASP A 120 17.52 1.50 -0.43
CA ASP A 120 18.34 0.61 -1.22
C ASP A 120 18.26 -0.85 -0.74
N SER A 121 18.56 -1.78 -1.64
CA SER A 121 18.48 -3.22 -1.41
C SER A 121 19.59 -3.80 -0.53
N LEU A 122 20.55 -2.99 -0.07
CA LEU A 122 21.66 -3.41 0.78
C LEU A 122 21.48 -2.97 2.23
N GLY A 123 21.11 -1.70 2.44
CA GLY A 123 20.86 -1.13 3.76
C GLY A 123 19.48 -1.48 4.33
N SER A 124 18.53 -1.85 3.49
CA SER A 124 17.16 -2.16 3.89
C SER A 124 16.67 -3.53 3.41
N ARG A 125 15.65 -4.06 4.09
CA ARG A 125 14.86 -5.18 3.58
C ARG A 125 13.77 -4.64 2.66
N ILE A 126 13.72 -5.13 1.43
CA ILE A 126 12.65 -4.79 0.49
C ILE A 126 11.54 -5.83 0.69
N VAL A 127 10.52 -5.47 1.48
CA VAL A 127 9.45 -6.40 1.89
C VAL A 127 8.18 -6.11 1.11
N THR A 128 7.68 -7.07 0.35
CA THR A 128 6.35 -7.00 -0.26
C THR A 128 5.37 -7.90 0.48
N ALA A 129 4.06 -7.66 0.30
CA ALA A 129 2.99 -8.51 0.83
C ALA A 129 2.23 -9.24 -0.29
N PRO A 130 2.82 -10.22 -1.00
CA PRO A 130 2.16 -10.83 -2.15
C PRO A 130 0.99 -11.71 -1.71
N GLY A 131 -0.06 -11.70 -2.49
CA GLY A 131 -1.29 -12.38 -2.14
C GLY A 131 -2.34 -12.35 -3.24
N SER A 132 -3.52 -12.89 -2.93
CA SER A 132 -4.68 -12.94 -3.83
C SER A 132 -5.42 -11.61 -3.98
N HIS A 133 -4.81 -10.51 -3.52
CA HIS A 133 -5.38 -9.17 -3.46
C HIS A 133 -4.56 -8.18 -4.30
N GLN A 134 -3.51 -8.66 -4.96
CA GLN A 134 -2.52 -7.80 -5.61
C GLN A 134 -3.06 -7.22 -6.92
N SER A 135 -3.89 -7.95 -7.65
CA SER A 135 -4.52 -7.45 -8.85
C SER A 135 -5.40 -6.22 -8.57
N GLU A 136 -6.05 -6.18 -7.41
CA GLU A 136 -6.87 -5.07 -6.91
C GLU A 136 -6.02 -3.85 -6.54
N LEU A 137 -4.75 -4.06 -6.19
CA LEU A 137 -3.76 -3.00 -5.97
C LEU A 137 -3.14 -2.45 -7.26
N GLY A 138 -3.47 -3.05 -8.41
CA GLY A 138 -2.93 -2.68 -9.72
C GLY A 138 -1.73 -3.52 -10.18
N CYS A 139 -1.38 -4.60 -9.47
CA CYS A 139 -0.37 -5.53 -9.98
C CYS A 139 -0.87 -6.24 -11.26
N PRO A 140 0.04 -6.67 -12.15
CA PRO A 140 -0.31 -7.49 -13.32
C PRO A 140 -1.04 -8.80 -12.98
N GLY A 141 -0.87 -9.30 -11.75
CA GLY A 141 -1.61 -10.44 -11.22
C GLY A 141 -1.35 -10.65 -9.73
N ASP A 142 -1.83 -11.79 -9.24
CA ASP A 142 -1.69 -12.19 -7.84
C ASP A 142 -0.40 -12.98 -7.59
N TRP A 143 0.03 -13.00 -6.32
CA TRP A 143 1.20 -13.75 -5.86
C TRP A 143 2.53 -13.38 -6.55
N GLN A 144 2.71 -12.08 -6.80
CA GLN A 144 3.87 -11.48 -7.44
C GLN A 144 4.77 -10.78 -6.41
N PRO A 145 5.87 -11.42 -5.95
CA PRO A 145 6.76 -10.84 -4.95
C PRO A 145 7.51 -9.59 -5.43
N ASP A 146 7.65 -9.46 -6.74
CA ASP A 146 8.30 -8.35 -7.45
C ASP A 146 7.38 -7.15 -7.71
N CYS A 147 6.07 -7.27 -7.48
CA CYS A 147 5.15 -6.14 -7.64
C CYS A 147 5.20 -5.21 -6.42
N LEU A 148 5.82 -4.03 -6.58
CA LEU A 148 5.96 -3.03 -5.52
C LEU A 148 4.67 -2.25 -5.23
N ARG A 149 3.58 -2.50 -5.96
CA ARG A 149 2.25 -2.08 -5.51
C ARG A 149 1.89 -2.67 -4.16
N ALA A 150 2.50 -3.76 -3.73
CA ALA A 150 2.33 -4.34 -2.39
C ALA A 150 3.55 -4.12 -1.48
N TRP A 151 4.39 -3.12 -1.76
CA TRP A 151 5.60 -2.82 -0.99
C TRP A 151 5.27 -2.25 0.39
N LEU A 152 5.81 -2.87 1.44
CA LEU A 152 5.74 -2.39 2.81
C LEU A 152 6.97 -1.52 3.08
N GLN A 153 6.74 -0.29 3.53
CA GLN A 153 7.77 0.74 3.64
C GLN A 153 8.07 1.06 5.11
N ASP A 154 9.31 1.43 5.39
CA ASP A 154 9.81 1.80 6.72
C ASP A 154 10.49 3.18 6.64
N PRO A 155 9.69 4.25 6.46
CA PRO A 155 10.25 5.60 6.34
C PRO A 155 10.79 6.14 7.67
N ASP A 156 10.45 5.61 8.84
CA ASP A 156 10.99 6.09 10.12
C ASP A 156 12.18 5.26 10.65
N GLY A 157 12.49 4.14 10.00
CA GLY A 157 13.67 3.33 10.24
C GLY A 157 13.61 2.53 11.54
N ASP A 158 12.41 2.23 12.04
CA ASP A 158 12.22 1.49 13.29
C ASP A 158 12.24 -0.05 13.11
N GLY A 159 12.33 -0.51 11.85
CA GLY A 159 12.34 -1.93 11.48
C GLY A 159 10.95 -2.54 11.30
N VAL A 160 9.89 -1.72 11.33
CA VAL A 160 8.51 -2.09 11.06
C VAL A 160 8.12 -1.55 9.70
N TYR A 161 7.77 -2.46 8.80
CA TYR A 161 7.42 -2.13 7.42
C TYR A 161 5.90 -2.13 7.27
N GLU A 162 5.32 -1.02 6.82
CA GLU A 162 3.87 -0.86 6.74
C GLU A 162 3.38 -0.41 5.38
N ARG A 163 2.14 -0.80 5.08
CA ARG A 163 1.36 -0.22 3.99
C ARG A 163 -0.11 -0.23 4.35
N THR A 164 -0.78 0.89 4.12
CA THR A 164 -2.25 0.98 4.20
C THR A 164 -2.84 1.20 2.83
N THR A 165 -3.94 0.51 2.52
CA THR A 165 -4.65 0.64 1.24
C THR A 165 -6.15 0.67 1.44
N THR A 166 -6.86 1.40 0.59
CA THR A 166 -8.33 1.42 0.49
C THR A 166 -8.80 0.91 -0.87
N ALA A 167 -7.97 0.12 -1.56
CA ALA A 167 -8.28 -0.33 -2.93
C ALA A 167 -9.02 -1.67 -2.97
N LEU A 168 -9.04 -2.42 -1.86
CA LEU A 168 -9.59 -3.78 -1.82
C LEU A 168 -11.12 -3.77 -1.71
N PRO A 169 -11.85 -4.43 -2.63
CA PRO A 169 -13.26 -4.74 -2.44
C PRO A 169 -13.49 -5.69 -1.26
N ALA A 170 -14.72 -5.77 -0.77
CA ALA A 170 -15.14 -6.76 0.22
C ALA A 170 -14.90 -8.18 -0.31
N GLY A 171 -14.29 -9.03 0.50
CA GLY A 171 -13.85 -10.33 0.06
C GLY A 171 -12.95 -11.05 1.05
N ALA A 172 -12.68 -12.32 0.78
CA ALA A 172 -11.68 -13.11 1.48
C ALA A 172 -10.40 -13.16 0.65
N TYR A 173 -9.28 -12.89 1.29
CA TYR A 173 -7.97 -12.80 0.66
C TYR A 173 -6.91 -13.57 1.46
N GLU A 174 -5.81 -13.88 0.80
CA GLU A 174 -4.63 -14.48 1.41
C GLU A 174 -3.39 -13.64 1.08
N THR A 175 -2.40 -13.65 1.97
CA THR A 175 -1.12 -12.96 1.80
C THR A 175 0.05 -13.69 2.47
N LYS A 176 1.27 -13.34 2.09
CA LYS A 176 2.54 -13.68 2.75
C LYS A 176 3.46 -12.47 2.71
N ALA A 177 4.53 -12.47 3.51
CA ALA A 177 5.64 -11.54 3.30
C ALA A 177 6.68 -12.18 2.39
N ALA A 178 7.17 -11.43 1.40
CA ALA A 178 8.31 -11.81 0.56
C ALA A 178 9.39 -10.74 0.69
N VAL A 179 10.66 -11.16 0.76
CA VAL A 179 11.80 -10.27 0.94
C VAL A 179 12.70 -10.33 -0.28
N GLY A 180 13.11 -9.17 -0.78
CA GLY A 180 14.01 -9.06 -1.92
C GLY A 180 13.33 -9.40 -3.25
N GLU A 181 12.05 -9.04 -3.39
CA GLU A 181 11.31 -9.12 -4.66
C GLU A 181 11.25 -10.54 -5.27
N SER A 182 11.38 -11.57 -4.42
CA SER A 182 11.39 -12.97 -4.85
C SER A 182 10.80 -13.89 -3.78
N TRP A 183 10.60 -15.16 -4.13
CA TRP A 183 10.16 -16.18 -3.19
C TRP A 183 11.30 -16.85 -2.41
N ASP A 184 12.56 -16.44 -2.62
CA ASP A 184 13.73 -17.07 -1.97
C ASP A 184 13.69 -16.92 -0.44
N GLU A 185 13.25 -15.76 0.05
CA GLU A 185 12.97 -15.50 1.46
C GLU A 185 11.52 -15.03 1.61
N ASN A 186 10.69 -15.83 2.29
CA ASN A 186 9.29 -15.49 2.52
C ASN A 186 8.78 -16.06 3.85
N TYR A 187 7.83 -15.35 4.45
CA TYR A 187 7.26 -15.68 5.75
C TYR A 187 5.74 -15.77 5.66
N GLY A 188 5.21 -16.82 6.29
CA GLY A 188 3.78 -17.07 6.42
C GLY A 188 3.26 -16.69 7.81
N ALA A 189 2.13 -17.29 8.19
CA ALA A 189 1.49 -17.05 9.49
C ALA A 189 2.47 -17.28 10.66
N GLY A 190 2.46 -16.35 11.62
CA GLY A 190 3.34 -16.36 12.79
C GLY A 190 4.82 -16.13 12.48
N GLY A 191 5.14 -15.53 11.33
CA GLY A 191 6.52 -15.24 10.93
C GLY A 191 7.36 -16.48 10.59
N VAL A 192 6.71 -17.59 10.27
CA VAL A 192 7.39 -18.84 9.94
C VAL A 192 7.97 -18.77 8.52
N LEU A 193 9.27 -19.01 8.38
CA LEU A 193 9.94 -19.12 7.09
C LEU A 193 9.29 -20.22 6.23
N ASN A 194 8.92 -19.88 5.00
CA ASN A 194 8.14 -20.74 4.10
C ASN A 194 6.83 -21.25 4.72
N GLY A 195 6.29 -20.50 5.70
CA GLY A 195 5.09 -20.86 6.45
C GLY A 195 3.80 -20.81 5.63
N PRO A 196 2.68 -21.21 6.26
CA PRO A 196 1.36 -21.18 5.64
C PRO A 196 0.91 -19.74 5.31
N GLN A 197 0.00 -19.58 4.35
CA GLN A 197 -0.54 -18.27 3.98
C GLN A 197 -1.36 -17.65 5.12
N ILE A 198 -1.47 -16.32 5.14
CA ILE A 198 -2.24 -15.55 6.12
C ILE A 198 -3.56 -15.16 5.47
N ALA A 199 -4.66 -15.72 5.96
CA ALA A 199 -5.99 -15.36 5.50
C ALA A 199 -6.49 -14.09 6.22
N PHE A 200 -7.16 -13.20 5.49
CA PHE A 200 -7.87 -12.05 6.03
C PHE A 200 -9.14 -11.79 5.23
N ALA A 201 -10.07 -11.03 5.80
CA ALA A 201 -11.33 -10.68 5.16
C ALA A 201 -11.56 -9.17 5.24
N VAL A 202 -11.96 -8.59 4.12
CA VAL A 202 -12.44 -7.23 3.99
C VAL A 202 -13.96 -7.29 4.04
N ALA A 203 -14.56 -6.66 5.05
CA ALA A 203 -15.99 -6.71 5.31
C ALA A 203 -16.76 -5.75 4.40
N GLU A 204 -16.21 -4.56 4.14
CA GLU A 204 -16.83 -3.52 3.34
C GLU A 204 -15.89 -3.05 2.21
N ASP A 205 -16.46 -2.76 1.05
CA ASP A 205 -15.67 -2.29 -0.10
C ASP A 205 -14.84 -1.05 0.29
N PHE A 206 -13.53 -1.12 -0.01
CA PHE A 206 -12.59 0.01 0.09
C PHE A 206 -12.33 0.51 1.51
N GLU A 207 -12.62 -0.29 2.54
CA GLU A 207 -12.16 0.03 3.90
C GLU A 207 -10.63 -0.04 4.01
N PRO A 208 -10.01 0.72 4.92
CA PRO A 208 -8.56 0.74 5.03
C PRO A 208 -8.04 -0.59 5.56
N VAL A 209 -7.17 -1.25 4.81
CA VAL A 209 -6.45 -2.46 5.22
C VAL A 209 -4.98 -2.11 5.43
N THR A 210 -4.46 -2.38 6.62
CA THR A 210 -3.06 -2.14 6.97
C THR A 210 -2.30 -3.46 7.05
N PHE A 211 -1.27 -3.59 6.23
CA PHE A 211 -0.28 -4.66 6.29
C PHE A 211 0.92 -4.15 7.09
N ARG A 212 1.35 -4.92 8.08
CA ARG A 212 2.49 -4.57 8.96
C ARG A 212 3.40 -5.78 9.12
N PHE A 213 4.65 -5.64 8.72
CA PHE A 213 5.69 -6.64 8.87
C PHE A 213 6.73 -6.18 9.90
N ASP A 214 6.93 -6.99 10.93
CA ASP A 214 7.93 -6.74 11.98
C ASP A 214 9.26 -7.40 11.59
N GLY A 215 10.29 -6.59 11.32
CA GLY A 215 11.58 -7.08 10.87
C GLY A 215 12.34 -7.91 11.91
N ALA A 216 12.02 -7.79 13.20
CA ALA A 216 12.68 -8.54 14.27
C ALA A 216 12.09 -9.94 14.44
N THR A 217 10.78 -10.10 14.22
CA THR A 217 10.09 -11.40 14.36
C THR A 217 9.78 -12.07 13.03
N ASN A 218 9.93 -11.35 11.91
CA ASN A 218 9.47 -11.71 10.57
C ASN A 218 7.95 -11.93 10.47
N GLU A 219 7.18 -11.41 11.41
CA GLU A 219 5.74 -11.58 11.44
C GLU A 219 5.04 -10.53 10.57
N LEU A 220 4.28 -11.00 9.57
CA LEU A 220 3.31 -10.17 8.84
C LEU A 220 1.95 -10.26 9.54
N THR A 221 1.39 -9.11 9.85
CA THR A 221 0.02 -8.97 10.38
C THR A 221 -0.81 -8.12 9.41
N VAL A 222 -2.11 -8.43 9.33
CA VAL A 222 -3.07 -7.66 8.54
C VAL A 222 -4.14 -7.14 9.49
N HIS A 223 -4.29 -5.82 9.54
CA HIS A 223 -5.34 -5.16 10.29
C HIS A 223 -6.43 -4.69 9.32
N VAL A 224 -7.65 -5.16 9.56
CA VAL A 224 -8.87 -4.68 8.93
C VAL A 224 -9.75 -4.12 10.06
N PRO A 225 -10.27 -2.88 9.94
CA PRO A 225 -11.19 -2.31 10.91
C PRO A 225 -12.38 -3.23 11.16
N GLU A 226 -12.82 -3.32 12.42
CA GLU A 226 -14.09 -4.00 12.69
C GLU A 226 -15.25 -3.19 12.09
N PRO A 227 -16.21 -3.84 11.41
CA PRO A 227 -17.38 -3.14 10.91
C PRO A 227 -18.14 -2.53 12.09
N PRO A 228 -18.68 -1.30 11.96
CA PRO A 228 -19.43 -0.67 13.04
C PRO A 228 -20.58 -1.58 13.45
N ALA A 229 -20.68 -1.88 14.76
CA ALA A 229 -21.69 -2.78 15.29
C ALA A 229 -23.08 -2.39 14.75
N ALA A 230 -23.72 -3.31 14.03
CA ALA A 230 -25.06 -3.08 13.50
C ALA A 230 -25.99 -2.73 14.67
N THR A 231 -26.43 -1.48 14.73
CA THR A 231 -27.40 -1.09 15.75
C THR A 231 -28.72 -1.73 15.35
N LEU A 232 -29.06 -2.86 15.97
CA LEU A 232 -30.35 -3.51 15.81
C LEU A 232 -31.43 -2.50 16.24
N ALA A 233 -32.06 -1.84 15.27
CA ALA A 233 -33.28 -1.10 15.50
C ALA A 233 -34.35 -2.11 15.93
N VAL A 234 -34.55 -2.26 17.24
CA VAL A 234 -35.65 -3.04 17.80
C VAL A 234 -36.94 -2.33 17.37
N GLY A 235 -37.54 -2.79 16.29
CA GLY A 235 -38.83 -2.32 15.81
C GLY A 235 -39.88 -2.48 16.92
N ALA A 236 -40.43 -1.36 17.37
CA ALA A 236 -41.58 -1.38 18.27
C ALA A 236 -42.77 -2.02 17.55
N VAL A 237 -43.11 -3.26 17.90
CA VAL A 237 -44.36 -3.90 17.47
C VAL A 237 -45.49 -3.26 18.27
N ALA A 238 -46.17 -2.27 17.69
CA ALA A 238 -47.40 -1.73 18.26
C ALA A 238 -48.51 -2.78 18.16
N ALA A 239 -48.87 -3.40 19.29
CA ALA A 239 -50.02 -4.28 19.40
C ALA A 239 -51.32 -3.47 19.23
N LEU A 240 -51.98 -3.63 18.08
CA LEU A 240 -53.32 -3.10 17.84
C LEU A 240 -54.34 -3.94 18.62
N VAL A 241 -54.78 -3.45 19.78
CA VAL A 241 -55.90 -4.05 20.53
C VAL A 241 -57.21 -3.70 19.83
N VAL A 242 -57.73 -4.61 19.00
CA VAL A 242 -59.09 -4.54 18.47
C VAL A 242 -60.07 -4.92 19.60
N THR A 243 -60.74 -3.93 20.18
CA THR A 243 -61.83 -4.18 21.13
C THR A 243 -63.13 -4.50 20.38
N ALA A 244 -63.46 -5.80 20.28
CA ALA A 244 -64.77 -6.24 19.83
C ALA A 244 -65.82 -6.02 20.94
N ARG A 245 -66.57 -4.91 20.88
CA ARG A 245 -67.77 -4.71 21.71
C ARG A 245 -68.91 -5.59 21.21
N SER A 246 -69.18 -6.69 21.91
CA SER A 246 -70.36 -7.54 21.69
C SER A 246 -71.65 -6.76 21.95
N ARG A 247 -72.48 -6.54 20.91
CA ARG A 247 -73.86 -6.06 21.06
C ARG A 247 -74.69 -7.17 21.73
N ARG A 248 -75.06 -7.01 23.01
CA ARG A 248 -76.14 -7.80 23.62
C ARG A 248 -77.48 -7.30 23.05
N ARG A 249 -78.15 -8.15 22.28
CA ARG A 249 -79.60 -8.03 22.01
C ARG A 249 -80.35 -8.28 23.32
N ARG A 250 -81.14 -7.32 23.79
CA ARG A 250 -82.24 -7.58 24.73
C ARG A 250 -83.50 -7.85 23.91
N SER A 251 -84.12 -9.00 24.17
CA SER A 251 -85.48 -9.36 23.74
C SER A 251 -86.50 -8.56 24.57
N PRO A 252 -87.70 -8.26 24.03
CA PRO A 252 -88.79 -7.68 24.79
C PRO A 252 -89.62 -8.78 25.48
N ASN A 253 -90.15 -8.49 26.67
CA ASN A 253 -91.46 -8.97 27.12
C ASN A 253 -91.90 -8.25 28.40
N GLU A 254 -93.20 -7.93 28.38
CA GLU A 254 -94.13 -7.45 29.44
C GLU A 254 -93.98 -6.02 29.96
#